data_AF-A0A9D0VFP1-F1
#
_entry.id   AF-A0A9D0VFP1-F1
#
_cell.length_a   1.000
_cell.length_b   1.000
_cell.length_c   1.000
_cell.angle_alpha   90.00
_cell.angle_beta   90.00
_cell.angle_gamma   90.00
#
_symmetry.space_group_name_H-M   'P 1'
#
loop_
_entity.id
_entity.type
_entity.pdbx_description
1 polymer ?
#
loop_
_entity_poly.entity_id
_entity_poly.type
_entity_poly.pdbx_seq_one_letter_code
_entity_poly.pdbx_strand_id
1 'polypeptide(L)' 'MSTSTVTTRSIPNQRLVFNLKDNDHRLICHVRYANPDQGFAGVVYVKFVGTHAEYDKIDPMEVEL' A
#
# COMPACT_ATOMS: atom_id res chain seq x y z
N MET A 1 17.97 1.96 -18.33
CA MET A 1 17.64 1.33 -17.04
C MET A 1 16.44 2.07 -16.48
N SER A 2 15.27 1.46 -16.43
CA SER A 2 14.07 2.15 -15.92
C SER A 2 14.13 2.15 -14.39
N THR A 3 14.55 3.26 -13.80
CA THR A 3 14.58 3.45 -12.36
C THR A 3 13.14 3.48 -11.88
N SER A 4 12.66 2.39 -11.28
CA SER A 4 11.31 2.36 -10.72
C SER A 4 11.27 3.26 -9.49
N THR A 5 10.87 4.51 -9.66
CA THR A 5 10.62 5.43 -8.54
C THR A 5 9.35 4.98 -7.82
N VAL A 6 9.51 4.25 -6.72
CA VAL A 6 8.40 3.89 -5.84
C VAL A 6 7.98 5.15 -5.09
N THR A 7 6.95 5.82 -5.61
CA THR A 7 6.28 6.92 -4.90
C THR A 7 5.27 6.34 -3.93
N THR A 8 5.33 6.80 -2.68
CA THR A 8 4.45 6.35 -1.61
C THR A 8 3.53 7.50 -1.23
N ARG A 9 2.22 7.24 -1.19
CA ARG A 9 1.25 8.15 -0.59
C ARG A 9 0.76 7.54 0.71
N SER A 10 0.97 8.25 1.83
CA SER A 10 0.33 7.91 3.09
C SER A 10 -1.12 8.38 3.05
N ILE A 11 -2.01 7.51 3.52
CA ILE A 11 -3.41 7.81 3.69
C ILE A 11 -3.81 7.48 5.14
N PRO A 12 -4.85 8.13 5.69
CA PRO A 12 -5.45 7.77 6.98
C PRO A 12 -5.59 6.26 7.23
N ASN A 13 -5.68 5.87 8.52
CA ASN A 13 -5.82 4.48 8.97
C ASN A 13 -4.59 3.58 8.74
N GLN A 14 -3.38 4.14 8.84
CA GLN A 14 -2.12 3.40 8.68
C GLN A 14 -2.01 2.66 7.32
N ARG A 15 -2.64 3.23 6.28
CA ARG A 15 -2.60 2.66 4.94
C ARG A 15 -1.57 3.39 4.08
N LEU A 16 -0.90 2.63 3.22
CA LEU A 16 0.08 3.12 2.25
C LEU A 16 -0.32 2.66 0.86
N VAL A 17 -0.26 3.58 -0.11
CA VAL A 17 -0.46 3.26 -1.53
C VAL A 17 0.88 3.41 -2.25
N PHE A 18 1.31 2.33 -2.92
CA PHE A 18 2.53 2.29 -3.72
C PHE A 18 2.21 2.22 -5.21
N ASN A 19 2.99 2.95 -6.01
CA ASN A 19 2.98 2.83 -7.47
C ASN A 19 3.98 1.75 -7.91
N LEU A 20 3.51 0.80 -8.71
CA LEU A 20 4.32 -0.31 -9.22
C LEU A 20 4.43 -0.26 -10.75
N LYS A 21 5.57 -0.74 -11.27
CA LYS A 21 5.85 -0.91 -12.71
C LYS A 21 5.49 0.33 -13.53
N ASP A 22 6.22 1.42 -13.31
CA ASP A 22 6.01 2.69 -14.04
C ASP A 22 4.58 3.23 -13.96
N ASN A 23 3.97 3.14 -12.77
CA ASN A 23 2.62 3.65 -12.48
C ASN A 23 1.46 2.85 -13.10
N ASP A 24 1.71 1.70 -13.73
CA ASP A 24 0.66 0.82 -14.27
C ASP A 24 -0.23 0.22 -13.17
N HIS A 25 0.34 -0.02 -11.99
CA HIS A 25 -0.32 -0.73 -10.90
C HIS A 25 -0.29 0.06 -9.60
N ARG A 26 -1.25 -0.26 -8.72
CA ARG A 26 -1.36 0.24 -7.35
C ARG A 26 -1.35 -0.92 -6.38
N LEU A 27 -0.60 -0.77 -5.31
CA LEU A 27 -0.55 -1.67 -4.17
C LEU A 27 -1.03 -0.90 -2.95
N ILE A 28 -2.12 -1.35 -2.31
CA ILE A 28 -2.61 -0.78 -1.04
C ILE A 28 -2.22 -1.75 0.06
N CYS A 29 -1.53 -1.23 1.07
CA CYS A 29 -1.14 -1.99 2.25
C CYS A 29 -1.62 -1.30 3.51
N HIS A 30 -2.00 -2.08 4.52
CA HIS A 30 -2.15 -1.62 5.89
C HIS A 30 -0.92 -2.03 6.69
N VAL A 31 -0.23 -1.07 7.29
CA VAL A 31 1.05 -1.31 7.99
C VAL A 31 0.85 -1.15 9.48
N ARG A 32 1.07 -2.24 10.22
CA ARG A 32 1.22 -2.21 11.67
C ARG A 32 2.69 -2.09 11.98
N TYR A 33 3.13 -0.88 12.32
CA TYR A 33 4.52 -0.62 12.67
C TYR A 33 4.94 -1.45 13.89
N ALA A 34 6.19 -1.95 13.84
CA ALA A 34 6.79 -2.63 14.97
C ALA A 34 6.81 -1.68 16.17
N ASN A 35 6.37 -2.15 17.32
CA ASN A 35 6.60 -1.44 18.57
C ASN A 35 7.78 -2.13 19.27
N PRO A 36 8.94 -1.44 19.46
CA PRO A 36 10.14 -2.05 20.02
C PRO A 36 9.89 -2.72 21.38
N ASP A 37 8.97 -2.16 22.16
CA ASP A 37 8.65 -2.63 23.51
C ASP A 37 7.74 -3.87 23.53
N GLN A 38 7.06 -4.18 22.42
CA GLN A 38 6.08 -5.28 22.36
C GLN A 38 6.63 -6.56 21.72
N GLY A 39 7.93 -6.63 21.44
CA GLY A 39 8.62 -7.85 20.94
C GLY A 39 8.16 -8.33 19.55
N PHE A 40 7.32 -7.56 18.86
CA PHE A 40 6.72 -7.93 17.58
C PHE A 40 7.40 -7.16 16.43
N ALA A 41 7.88 -7.91 15.43
CA ALA A 41 8.30 -7.32 14.16
C ALA A 41 7.05 -6.79 13.43
N GLY A 42 7.11 -5.57 12.92
CA GLY A 42 5.99 -4.92 12.24
C GLY A 42 5.45 -5.77 11.09
N VAL A 43 4.15 -5.65 10.81
CA VAL A 43 3.47 -6.44 9.78
C VAL A 43 2.85 -5.55 8.72
N VAL A 44 2.99 -5.99 7.48
CA VAL A 44 2.38 -5.37 6.30
C VAL A 44 1.29 -6.30 5.79
N TYR A 45 0.05 -5.83 5.80
CA TYR A 45 -1.08 -6.53 5.20
C TYR A 45 -1.33 -5.96 3.81
N VAL A 46 -1.22 -6.80 2.78
CA VAL A 46 -1.61 -6.41 1.42
C VAL A 46 -3.14 -6.46 1.33
N LYS A 47 -3.76 -5.32 1.06
CA LYS A 47 -5.21 -5.16 0.94
C LYS A 47 -5.68 -5.12 -0.51
N PHE A 48 -4.83 -4.68 -1.43
CA PHE A 48 -5.17 -4.64 -2.85
C PHE A 48 -3.91 -4.65 -3.71
N VAL A 49 -3.98 -5.37 -4.83
CA VAL A 49 -3.02 -5.29 -5.94
C VAL A 49 -3.82 -5.26 -7.24
N GLY A 50 -3.61 -4.23 -8.07
CA GLY A 50 -4.31 -4.13 -9.33
C GLY A 50 -3.83 -2.99 -10.21
N THR A 51 -4.40 -2.90 -11.40
CA THR A 51 -4.15 -1.82 -12.37
C THR A 51 -4.70 -0.48 -11.88
N HIS A 52 -4.26 0.60 -12.51
CA HIS A 52 -4.82 1.93 -12.21
C HIS A 52 -6.34 2.00 -12.43
N ALA A 53 -6.86 1.34 -13.47
CA ALA A 53 -8.29 1.33 -13.77
C ALA A 53 -9.13 0.52 -12.77
N GLU A 54 -8.54 -0.49 -12.13
CA GLU A 54 -9.19 -1.22 -11.04
C GLU A 54 -9.12 -0.42 -9.74
N TYR A 55 -7.99 0.24 -9.48
CA TYR A 55 -7.82 1.15 -8.35
C TYR A 55 -8.82 2.31 -8.38
N ASP A 56 -9.10 2.89 -9.54
CA ASP A 56 -10.04 4.01 -9.67
C ASP A 56 -11.50 3.63 -9.35
N LYS A 57 -11.81 2.32 -9.28
CA LYS A 57 -13.14 1.81 -8.95
C LYS A 57 -13.33 1.50 -7.46
N ILE A 58 -12.27 1.54 -6.67
CA ILE A 58 -12.29 1.22 -5.25
C ILE A 58 -12.01 2.47 -4.43
N ASP A 59 -12.62 2.56 -3.23
CA ASP A 59 -12.20 3.54 -2.24
C ASP A 59 -11.02 2.95 -1.44
N PRO A 60 -9.80 3.53 -1.53
CA PRO A 60 -8.63 3.06 -0.79
C PRO A 60 -8.82 3.01 0.74
N MET A 61 -9.83 3.71 1.27
CA MET A 61 -10.16 3.79 2.69
C MET A 61 -11.09 2.69 3.17
N GLU A 62 -11.83 2.09 2.27
CA GLU A 62 -12.87 1.10 2.59
C GLU A 62 -12.52 -0.30 2.04
N VAL A 63 -11.37 -0.47 1.36
CA VAL A 63 -10.90 -1.81 0.98
C VAL A 63 -10.62 -2.65 2.22
N GLU A 64 -11.54 -3.57 2.48
CA GLU A 64 -11.38 -4.68 3.40
C GLU A 64 -11.35 -5.98 2.59
N LEU A 65 -10.30 -6.78 2.80
CA LEU A 65 -10.25 -8.19 2.45
C LEU A 65 -10.60 -9.00 3.68
#